data_AF-A0AAU1N6Q1-F1
#
_entry.id   AF-A0AAU1N6Q1-F1
#
_cell.length_a   1.000
_cell.length_b   1.000
_cell.length_c   1.000
_cell.angle_alpha   90.00
_cell.angle_beta   90.00
_cell.angle_gamma   90.00
#
_symmetry.space_group_name_H-M   'P 1'
#
loop_
_entity.id
_entity.type
_entity.pdbx_description
1 polymer ?
#
loop_
_entity_poly.entity_id
_entity_poly.type
_entity_poly.pdbx_seq_one_letter_code
_entity_poly.pdbx_strand_id
1 'polypeptide(L)' 'MSHHPTLMAAGELRTALEAHARGDIPATLAALMSIDTASWTAIRERLNELGGTLPQLLDAMGQEARS' A
#
# COMPACT_ATOMS: atom_id res chain seq x y z
N MET A 1 -13.96 15.02 -7.01
CA MET A 1 -12.61 15.58 -7.09
C MET A 1 -11.67 14.45 -6.72
N SER A 2 -10.85 13.94 -7.64
CA SER A 2 -9.89 12.87 -7.29
C SER A 2 -8.74 13.51 -6.53
N HIS A 3 -8.64 13.20 -5.24
CA HIS A 3 -7.51 13.62 -4.43
C HIS A 3 -6.32 12.71 -4.79
N HIS A 4 -5.19 13.32 -5.16
CA HIS A 4 -3.96 12.56 -5.37
C HIS A 4 -3.27 12.36 -4.02
N PRO A 5 -2.73 11.17 -3.72
CA PRO A 5 -1.94 10.99 -2.52
C PRO A 5 -0.70 11.88 -2.59
N THR A 6 -0.26 12.34 -1.43
CA THR A 6 0.99 13.11 -1.35
C THR A 6 2.18 12.25 -1.77
N LEU A 7 3.28 12.89 -2.19
CA LEU A 7 4.52 12.17 -2.50
C LEU A 7 5.05 11.39 -1.28
N MET A 8 4.86 11.92 -0.07
CA MET A 8 5.21 11.23 1.17
C MET A 8 4.40 9.94 1.33
N ALA A 9 3.07 10.01 1.20
CA ALA A 9 2.21 8.84 1.31
C ALA A 9 2.47 7.78 0.23
N ALA A 10 2.79 8.20 -1.00
CA ALA A 10 3.25 7.28 -2.04
C ALA A 10 4.57 6.60 -1.68
N GLY A 11 5.49 7.34 -1.03
CA GLY A 11 6.73 6.81 -0.48
C GLY A 11 6.49 5.76 0.61
N GLU A 12 5.65 6.07 1.60
CA GLU A 12 5.29 5.14 2.68
C GLU A 12 4.58 3.89 2.15
N LEU A 13 3.69 4.02 1.17
CA LEU A 13 3.06 2.88 0.52
C LEU A 13 4.11 1.99 -0.16
N ARG A 14 5.06 2.58 -0.91
CA ARG A 14 6.15 1.82 -1.52
C ARG A 14 6.99 1.10 -0.45
N THR A 15 7.34 1.78 0.63
CA THR A 15 8.08 1.18 1.75
C THR A 15 7.34 0.00 2.37
N ALA A 16 6.02 0.11 2.54
CA ALA A 16 5.19 -0.99 3.02
C ALA A 16 5.22 -2.19 2.07
N LEU A 17 5.08 -1.96 0.76
CA LEU A 17 5.11 -3.03 -0.25
C LEU A 17 6.48 -3.72 -0.30
N GLU A 18 7.58 -2.96 -0.26
CA GLU A 18 8.93 -3.49 -0.20
C GLU A 18 9.18 -4.32 1.06
N ALA A 19 8.67 -3.87 2.23
CA ALA A 19 8.75 -4.62 3.48
C ALA A 19 7.96 -5.93 3.42
N HIS A 20 6.75 -5.88 2.86
CA HIS A 20 5.89 -7.04 2.69
C HIS A 20 6.53 -8.08 1.78
N ALA A 21 7.16 -7.66 0.68
CA ALA A 21 7.89 -8.53 -0.23
C ALA A 21 9.05 -9.28 0.46
N ARG A 22 9.63 -8.72 1.53
CA ARG A 22 10.68 -9.37 2.34
C ARG A 22 10.11 -10.23 3.48
N GLY A 23 8.79 -10.30 3.64
CA GLY A 23 8.13 -10.96 4.78
C GLY A 23 8.23 -10.19 6.10
N ASP A 24 8.63 -8.92 6.08
CA ASP A 24 8.74 -8.07 7.26
C ASP A 24 7.39 -7.44 7.59
N ILE A 25 6.54 -8.22 8.25
CA ILE A 25 5.18 -7.81 8.64
C ILE A 25 5.19 -6.59 9.59
N PRO A 26 6.05 -6.52 10.63
CA PRO A 26 6.13 -5.34 11.47
C PRO A 26 6.46 -4.06 10.70
N ALA A 27 7.46 -4.07 9.81
CA ALA A 27 7.81 -2.90 9.01
C ALA A 27 6.71 -2.52 8.00
N THR A 28 6.02 -3.52 7.44
CA THR A 28 4.85 -3.31 6.58
C THR A 28 3.77 -2.52 7.32
N LEU A 29 3.38 -2.97 8.51
CA LEU A 29 2.36 -2.32 9.32
C LEU A 29 2.79 -0.91 9.75
N ALA A 30 4.05 -0.73 10.15
CA ALA A 30 4.56 0.58 10.56
C ALA A 30 4.48 1.62 9.44
N ALA A 31 4.86 1.25 8.21
CA ALA A 31 4.77 2.13 7.05
C ALA A 31 3.31 2.44 6.67
N LEU A 32 2.42 1.44 6.68
CA LEU A 32 0.99 1.68 6.42
C LEU A 32 0.34 2.62 7.45
N MET A 33 0.71 2.47 8.73
CA MET A 33 0.19 3.32 9.81
C MET A 33 0.77 4.73 9.82
N SER A 34 1.86 4.98 9.07
CA SER A 34 2.45 6.32 8.92
C SER A 34 1.73 7.18 7.88
N ILE A 35 0.83 6.58 7.08
CA ILE A 35 0.05 7.30 6.07
C ILE A 35 -1.13 8.02 6.74
N ASP A 36 -1.27 9.32 6.48
CA ASP A 36 -2.39 10.11 6.98
C ASP A 36 -3.73 9.70 6.34
N THR A 37 -4.83 10.01 7.03
CA THR A 37 -6.18 9.59 6.63
C THR A 37 -6.62 10.12 5.25
N ALA A 38 -6.22 11.34 4.88
CA ALA A 38 -6.60 11.92 3.60
C ALA A 38 -5.86 11.22 2.46
N SER A 39 -4.55 11.00 2.62
CA SER A 39 -3.75 10.23 1.67
C SER A 39 -4.22 8.78 1.57
N TRP A 40 -4.63 8.15 2.67
CA TRP A 40 -5.17 6.79 2.66
C TRP A 40 -6.45 6.68 1.82
N THR A 41 -7.33 7.68 1.94
CA THR A 41 -8.56 7.75 1.15
C THR A 41 -8.24 7.86 -0.34
N ALA A 42 -7.32 8.74 -0.71
CA ALA A 42 -6.84 8.89 -2.09
C ALA A 42 -6.21 7.59 -2.64
N ILE A 43 -5.38 6.90 -1.86
CA ILE A 43 -4.78 5.61 -2.24
C ILE A 43 -5.87 4.58 -2.50
N ARG A 44 -6.83 4.45 -1.58
CA ARG A 44 -7.95 3.51 -1.71
C ARG A 44 -8.79 3.79 -2.95
N GLU A 45 -9.11 5.04 -3.23
CA GLU A 45 -9.83 5.44 -4.45
C GLU A 45 -9.05 5.02 -5.71
N ARG A 46 -7.73 5.26 -5.76
CA ARG A 46 -6.91 4.86 -6.90
C ARG A 46 -6.80 3.35 -7.07
N LEU A 47 -6.65 2.59 -5.99
CA LEU A 47 -6.65 1.14 -6.07
C LEU A 47 -7.99 0.63 -6.60
N ASN A 48 -9.10 1.19 -6.12
CA ASN A 48 -10.43 0.83 -6.59
C ASN A 48 -10.65 1.18 -8.08
N GLU A 49 -10.15 2.33 -8.54
CA GLU A 49 -10.17 2.71 -9.96
C GLU A 49 -9.38 1.72 -10.84
N LEU A 50 -8.32 1.11 -10.30
CA LEU A 50 -7.56 0.04 -10.94
C LEU A 50 -8.20 -1.35 -10.79
N GLY A 51 -9.36 -1.46 -10.13
CA GLY A 51 -10.10 -2.70 -9.96
C GLY A 51 -9.59 -3.60 -8.82
N GLY A 52 -8.81 -3.05 -7.88
CA GLY A 52 -8.22 -3.81 -6.79
C GLY A 52 -8.34 -3.13 -5.42
N THR A 53 -7.91 -3.86 -4.41
CA THR A 53 -7.83 -3.39 -3.02
C THR A 53 -6.42 -3.65 -2.49
N LEU A 54 -6.02 -2.93 -1.45
CA LEU A 54 -4.71 -3.15 -0.84
C LEU A 54 -4.51 -4.60 -0.34
N PRO A 55 -5.48 -5.25 0.35
CA PRO A 55 -5.32 -6.65 0.72
C PRO A 55 -5.10 -7.59 -0.46
N GLN A 56 -5.80 -7.38 -1.58
CA GLN A 56 -5.60 -8.16 -2.81
C GLN A 56 -4.21 -7.94 -3.40
N LEU A 57 -3.71 -6.70 -3.37
CA LEU A 57 -2.34 -6.39 -3.81
C LEU A 57 -1.29 -7.08 -2.93
N LEU A 58 -1.45 -7.02 -1.61
CA LEU A 58 -0.53 -7.66 -0.66
C LEU A 58 -0.56 -9.20 -0.80
N ASP A 59 -1.74 -9.79 -1.00
CA ASP A 59 -1.84 -11.24 -1.25
C ASP A 59 -1.13 -11.61 -2.55
N ALA A 60 -1.40 -10.91 -3.66
CA ALA A 60 -0.75 -11.16 -4.95
C ALA A 60 0.79 -11.15 -4.84
N MET A 61 1.35 -10.15 -4.15
CA MET A 61 2.80 -10.07 -3.89
C MET A 61 3.32 -11.22 -3.02
N GLY A 62 2.53 -11.65 -2.04
CA GLY A 62 2.86 -12.79 -1.18
C GLY A 62 2.83 -14.13 -1.91
N GLN A 63 2.03 -14.27 -2.97
CA GLN A 63 2.02 -15.46 -3.83
C GLN A 63 3.21 -15.50 -4.79
N GLU A 64 3.59 -14.36 -5.37
CA GLU A 64 4.80 -14.28 -6.24
C GLU A 64 6.07 -14.63 -5.47
N ALA A 65 6.21 -14.20 -4.20
CA ALA A 65 7.37 -14.54 -3.39
C ALA A 65 7.50 -16.04 -3.02
N ARG A 66 6.43 -16.83 -3.18
CA ARG A 66 6.39 -18.27 -2.86
C ARG A 66 6.53 -19.17 -4.09
N SER A 67 6.46 -18.60 -5.29
CA SER A 67 6.53 -19.31 -6.58
C SER A 67 7.98 -19.40 -7.07
#